data_AF-A0AAW1I986-F1
#
_entry.id   AF-A0AAW1I986-F1
#
_cell.length_a   1.000
_cell.length_b   1.000
_cell.length_c   1.000
_cell.angle_alpha   90.00
_cell.angle_beta   90.00
_cell.angle_gamma   90.00
#
_symmetry.space_group_name_H-M   'P 1'
#
loop_
_entity.id
_entity.type
_entity.pdbx_description
1 polymer ?
#
loop_
_entity_poly.entity_id
_entity_poly.type
_entity_poly.pdbx_seq_one_letter_code
_entity_poly.pdbx_strand_id
1 'polypeptide(L)'
;MKAKMWRYCLLARNFRRRIKERKGYVSITIAGWVLFCCYISPNIEMDVYKEKVDEIANQVSSAKKEAIIVGDFNAKSHMWESARNDRKEEHWESGSQRWN
;
A
#
# COMPACT_ATOMS: atom_id res chain seq x y z
N MET A 1 33.83 -15.23 16.79
CA MET A 1 32.42 -15.20 16.31
C MET A 1 31.64 -13.98 16.87
N LYS A 2 32.17 -12.74 16.77
CA LYS A 2 31.56 -11.52 17.37
C LYS A 2 31.16 -10.41 16.38
N ALA A 3 31.23 -10.67 15.06
CA ALA A 3 30.97 -9.66 14.03
C ALA A 3 29.53 -9.66 13.46
N LYS A 4 28.68 -10.64 13.80
CA LYS A 4 27.32 -10.72 13.24
C LYS A 4 26.31 -9.76 13.89
N MET A 5 26.45 -9.44 15.18
CA MET A 5 25.43 -8.69 15.93
C MET A 5 25.33 -7.21 15.53
N TRP A 6 26.45 -6.58 15.18
CA TRP A 6 26.47 -5.16 14.77
C TRP A 6 25.82 -4.93 13.40
N ARG A 7 25.83 -5.92 12.50
CA ARG A 7 25.18 -5.85 11.18
C ARG A 7 23.66 -5.78 11.29
N TYR A 8 23.06 -6.50 12.24
CA TYR A 8 21.61 -6.45 12.49
C TYR A 8 21.16 -5.10 13.06
N CYS A 9 21.93 -4.49 13.97
CA CYS A 9 21.61 -3.15 14.49
C CYS A 9 21.70 -2.05 13.42
N LEU A 10 22.67 -2.14 12.49
CA LEU A 10 22.77 -1.23 11.34
C LEU A 10 21.65 -1.45 10.31
N LEU A 11 21.25 -2.70 10.07
CA LEU A 11 20.08 -3.04 9.25
C LEU A 11 18.79 -2.46 9.86
N ALA A 12 18.57 -2.60 11.17
CA ALA A 12 17.40 -2.05 11.86
C ALA A 12 17.34 -0.52 11.81
N ARG A 13 18.48 0.18 11.96
CA ARG A 13 18.53 1.66 11.83
C ARG A 13 18.30 2.13 10.39
N ASN A 14 18.82 1.40 9.39
CA ASN A 14 18.56 1.70 7.98
C ASN A 14 17.15 1.30 7.54
N PHE A 15 16.53 0.32 8.21
CA PHE A 15 15.16 -0.11 7.93
C PHE A 15 14.15 0.97 8.27
N ARG A 16 14.25 1.62 9.45
CA ARG A 16 13.38 2.76 9.80
C ARG A 16 13.42 3.90 8.77
N ARG A 17 14.58 4.18 8.17
CA ARG A 17 14.72 5.21 7.11
C ARG A 17 14.00 4.85 5.81
N ARG A 18 13.63 3.58 5.63
CA ARG A 18 12.91 3.09 4.44
C ARG A 18 11.41 3.07 4.65
N ILE A 19 10.95 3.28 5.88
CA ILE A 19 9.52 3.39 6.23
C ILE A 19 9.09 4.84 5.98
N LYS A 20 8.01 5.02 5.23
CA LYS A 20 7.33 6.31 5.07
C LYS A 20 5.90 6.16 5.53
N GLU A 21 5.51 7.00 6.48
CA GLU A 21 4.13 7.09 6.94
C GLU A 21 3.43 8.23 6.21
N ARG A 22 2.22 7.96 5.72
CA ARG A 22 1.35 8.91 5.01
C ARG A 22 -0.10 8.67 5.44
N LYS A 23 -1.00 9.56 5.02
CA LYS A 23 -2.41 9.40 5.35
C LYS A 23 -2.94 8.17 4.60
N GLY A 24 -3.42 7.18 5.35
CA GLY A 24 -4.04 5.97 4.79
C GLY A 24 -3.09 4.84 4.43
N TYR A 25 -1.77 5.00 4.52
CA TYR A 25 -0.83 3.89 4.32
C TYR A 25 0.54 4.11 4.95
N VAL A 26 1.26 3.00 5.12
CA VAL A 26 2.69 2.96 5.43
C VAL A 26 3.40 2.27 4.28
N SER A 27 4.48 2.85 3.77
CA SER A 27 5.28 2.21 2.72
C SER A 27 6.69 1.86 3.17
N ILE A 28 7.21 0.74 2.66
CA ILE A 28 8.57 0.29 2.89
C ILE A 28 9.24 0.04 1.55
N THR A 29 10.38 0.72 1.33
CA THR A 29 11.19 0.49 0.13
C THR A 29 12.21 -0.63 0.39
N ILE A 30 12.11 -1.73 -0.38
CA ILE A 30 13.00 -2.89 -0.26
C ILE A 30 13.60 -3.21 -1.63
N ALA A 31 14.89 -2.95 -1.80
CA ALA A 31 15.60 -3.14 -3.06
C ALA A 31 14.87 -2.45 -4.25
N GLY A 32 14.44 -3.21 -5.25
CA GLY A 32 13.70 -2.76 -6.44
C GLY A 32 12.19 -2.61 -6.24
N TRP A 33 11.67 -2.92 -5.04
CA TRP A 33 10.24 -2.91 -4.75
C TRP A 33 9.86 -1.83 -3.74
N VAL A 34 8.59 -1.43 -3.79
CA VAL A 34 7.93 -0.64 -2.74
C VAL A 34 6.69 -1.38 -2.29
N LEU A 35 6.64 -1.72 -1.00
CA LEU A 35 5.47 -2.30 -0.37
C LEU A 35 4.63 -1.17 0.23
N PHE A 36 3.36 -1.07 -0.15
CA PHE A 36 2.36 -0.16 0.43
C PHE A 36 1.42 -0.98 1.31
N CYS A 37 1.42 -0.73 2.61
CA CYS A 37 0.49 -1.31 3.57
C CYS A 37 -0.61 -0.30 3.87
N CYS A 38 -1.81 -0.57 3.35
CA CYS A 38 -2.94 0.35 3.38
C CYS A 38 -3.99 -0.12 4.40
N TYR A 39 -4.62 0.84 5.05
CA TYR A 39 -5.84 0.59 5.80
C TYR A 39 -6.86 1.68 5.44
N ILE A 40 -7.99 1.25 4.89
CA ILE A 40 -9.12 2.13 4.64
C ILE A 40 -10.26 1.69 5.56
N SER A 41 -10.66 2.58 6.46
CA SER A 41 -11.75 2.31 7.41
C SER A 41 -13.04 1.94 6.63
N PRO A 42 -13.81 0.95 7.10
CA PRO A 42 -15.08 0.61 6.47
C PRO A 42 -16.12 1.74 6.61
N ASN A 43 -16.01 2.52 7.70
CA ASN A 43 -16.98 3.51 8.16
C ASN A 43 -16.58 4.94 7.75
N ILE A 44 -16.40 5.16 6.46
CA ILE A 44 -16.14 6.48 5.89
C ILE A 44 -17.05 6.72 4.70
N GLU A 45 -17.29 7.99 4.41
CA GLU A 45 -18.03 8.41 3.23
C GLU A 45 -17.32 7.97 1.94
N MET A 46 -18.11 7.70 0.90
CA MET A 46 -17.60 7.20 -0.38
C MET A 46 -16.60 8.15 -1.03
N ASP A 47 -16.80 9.47 -0.92
CA ASP A 47 -15.88 10.44 -1.51
C ASP A 47 -14.52 10.42 -0.80
N VAL A 48 -14.51 10.33 0.53
CA VAL A 48 -13.28 10.17 1.33
C VAL A 48 -12.59 8.84 1.04
N TYR A 49 -13.37 7.79 0.73
CA TYR A 49 -12.84 6.51 0.30
C TYR A 49 -12.10 6.64 -1.04
N LYS A 50 -12.73 7.27 -2.04
CA LYS A 50 -12.14 7.50 -3.37
C LYS A 50 -10.87 8.33 -3.29
N GLU A 51 -10.87 9.41 -2.50
CA GLU A 51 -9.68 10.23 -2.26
C GLU A 51 -8.49 9.40 -1.73
N LYS A 52 -8.75 8.46 -0.81
CA LYS A 52 -7.71 7.56 -0.28
C LYS A 52 -7.16 6.61 -1.35
N VAL A 53 -8.04 6.05 -2.18
CA VAL A 53 -7.61 5.17 -3.28
C VAL A 53 -6.79 5.96 -4.30
N ASP A 54 -7.21 7.18 -4.65
CA ASP A 54 -6.48 8.06 -5.56
C ASP A 54 -5.13 8.48 -4.98
N GLU A 55 -5.04 8.75 -3.67
CA GLU A 55 -3.76 9.01 -3.01
C GLU A 55 -2.81 7.81 -3.13
N ILE A 56 -3.31 6.59 -2.89
CA ILE A 56 -2.51 5.36 -3.04
C ILE A 56 -2.09 5.17 -4.51
N ALA A 57 -3.02 5.33 -5.45
CA ALA A 57 -2.78 5.23 -6.89
C ALA A 57 -1.65 6.16 -7.35
N ASN A 58 -1.76 7.44 -7.02
CA ASN A 58 -0.77 8.46 -7.39
C ASN A 58 0.62 8.14 -6.81
N GLN A 59 0.67 7.56 -5.61
CA GLN A 59 1.92 7.19 -4.95
C GLN A 59 2.55 5.94 -5.55
N VAL A 60 1.73 4.99 -5.99
CA VAL A 60 2.19 3.82 -6.74
C VAL A 60 2.69 4.22 -8.12
N SER A 61 1.93 5.00 -8.90
CA SER A 61 2.36 5.46 -10.23
C SER A 61 3.60 6.35 -10.19
N SER A 62 3.81 7.12 -9.12
CA SER A 62 5.02 7.93 -8.95
C SER A 62 6.21 7.15 -8.38
N ALA A 63 6.00 5.94 -7.86
CA ALA A 63 7.09 5.07 -7.47
C ALA A 63 7.80 4.58 -8.74
N LYS A 64 9.06 4.98 -8.94
CA LYS A 64 9.92 4.51 -10.05
C LYS A 64 10.40 3.06 -9.83
N LYS A 65 9.56 2.22 -9.24
CA LYS A 65 9.86 0.88 -8.72
C LYS A 65 8.59 0.05 -8.78
N GLU A 66 8.77 -1.26 -8.89
CA GLU A 66 7.69 -2.22 -8.78
C GLU A 66 6.96 -2.05 -7.43
N ALA A 67 5.64 -2.01 -7.47
CA ALA A 67 4.81 -1.75 -6.30
C ALA A 67 3.98 -2.97 -5.93
N ILE A 68 3.94 -3.27 -4.64
CA ILE A 68 3.01 -4.25 -4.07
C ILE A 68 2.13 -3.50 -3.08
N ILE A 69 0.82 -3.64 -3.24
CA ILE A 69 -0.17 -3.04 -2.33
C ILE A 69 -0.75 -4.18 -1.51
N VAL A 70 -0.79 -4.00 -0.20
CA VAL A 70 -1.35 -4.95 0.75
C VAL A 70 -2.16 -4.23 1.81
N GLY A 71 -3.03 -4.95 2.49
CA GLY A 71 -3.72 -4.46 3.67
C GLY A 71 -5.22 -4.70 3.61
N ASP A 72 -5.96 -3.91 4.37
CA ASP A 72 -7.42 -4.01 4.44
C ASP A 72 -8.06 -2.80 3.77
N PHE A 73 -8.59 -3.03 2.57
CA PHE A 73 -9.25 -2.02 1.77
C PHE A 73 -10.72 -1.84 2.19
N ASN A 74 -11.32 -2.76 2.94
CA ASN A 74 -12.74 -2.76 3.25
C ASN A 74 -13.65 -2.55 2.02
N ALA A 75 -13.26 -3.16 0.91
CA ALA A 75 -14.03 -3.29 -0.32
C ALA A 75 -14.21 -4.76 -0.67
N LYS A 76 -15.26 -5.04 -1.42
CA LYS A 76 -15.63 -6.40 -1.83
C LYS A 76 -15.37 -6.53 -3.33
N SER A 77 -14.48 -7.43 -3.73
CA SER A 77 -14.18 -7.79 -5.13
C SER A 77 -14.11 -9.30 -5.27
N HIS A 78 -14.62 -9.82 -6.39
CA HIS A 78 -14.33 -11.17 -6.84
C HIS A 78 -12.82 -11.39 -7.06
N MET A 79 -12.05 -10.34 -7.40
CA MET A 79 -10.60 -10.40 -7.60
C MET A 79 -9.82 -10.77 -6.33
N TRP A 80 -10.40 -10.53 -5.15
CA TRP A 80 -9.86 -10.96 -3.86
C TRP A 80 -10.86 -11.85 -3.10
N GLU A 81 -11.58 -12.69 -3.85
CA GLU A 81 -12.40 -13.80 -3.33
C GLU A 81 -13.63 -13.38 -2.49
N SER A 82 -14.13 -12.16 -2.67
CA SER A 82 -15.45 -11.80 -2.14
C SER A 82 -16.57 -12.42 -2.98
N ALA A 83 -17.67 -12.80 -2.32
CA ALA A 83 -18.87 -13.33 -2.98
C ALA A 83 -19.64 -12.29 -3.83
N ARG A 84 -19.29 -11.01 -3.73
CA ARG A 84 -19.89 -9.90 -4.51
C ARG A 84 -18.88 -8.78 -4.72
N ASN A 85 -19.10 -7.99 -5.77
CA ASN A 85 -18.50 -6.67 -5.90
C ASN A 85 -19.32 -5.60 -5.16
N ASP A 86 -18.67 -4.53 -4.67
CA ASP A 86 -19.34 -3.36 -4.13
C ASP A 86 -18.89 -2.05 -4.80
N ARG A 87 -19.56 -0.94 -4.47
CA ARG A 87 -19.26 0.38 -5.07
C ARG A 87 -17.84 0.89 -4.76
N LYS A 88 -17.21 0.38 -3.71
CA LYS A 88 -15.84 0.77 -3.33
C LYS A 88 -14.82 0.11 -4.25
N GLU A 89 -15.13 -1.09 -4.70
CA GLU A 89 -14.30 -1.89 -5.61
C GLU A 89 -14.24 -1.34 -7.04
N GLU A 90 -15.35 -0.81 -7.55
CA GLU A 90 -15.40 -0.16 -8.88
C GLU A 90 -14.33 0.95 -9.04
N HIS A 91 -14.04 1.67 -7.96
CA HIS A 91 -13.00 2.70 -7.96
C HIS A 91 -11.58 2.12 -7.94
N TRP A 92 -11.39 0.95 -7.33
CA TRP A 92 -10.11 0.23 -7.39
C TRP A 92 -9.83 -0.34 -8.79
N GLU A 93 -10.83 -0.89 -9.47
CA GLU A 93 -10.69 -1.35 -10.86
C GLU A 93 -10.35 -0.18 -11.81
N SER A 94 -11.10 0.93 -11.70
CA SER A 94 -10.85 2.14 -12.47
C SER A 94 -9.44 2.71 -12.23
N GLY A 95 -9.00 2.63 -10.96
CA GLY A 95 -7.62 2.90 -10.57
C GLY A 95 -6.67 1.97 -11.31
N SER A 96 -6.77 0.66 -11.12
CA SER A 96 -5.81 -0.32 -11.65
C SER A 96 -5.51 -0.18 -13.14
N GLN A 97 -6.47 0.21 -13.98
CA GLN A 97 -6.23 0.46 -15.40
C GLN A 97 -5.27 1.63 -15.68
N ARG A 98 -5.20 2.61 -14.76
CA ARG A 98 -4.32 3.77 -14.80
C ARG A 98 -2.88 3.49 -14.33
N TRP A 99 -2.65 2.35 -13.67
CA TRP A 99 -1.40 2.07 -12.96
C TRP A 99 -0.40 1.28 -13.83
N ASN A 100 -0.86 0.79 -14.99
CA ASN A 100 -0.06 0.12 -16.02
C ASN A 100 0.54 1.09 -17.02
#